data_AF-A0A2K3L276-F1
#
_entry.id   AF-A0A2K3L276-F1
#
_cell.length_a   1.000
_cell.length_b   1.000
_cell.length_c   1.000
_cell.angle_alpha   90.00
_cell.angle_beta   90.00
_cell.angle_gamma   90.00
#
_symmetry.space_group_name_H-M   'P 1'
#
loop_
_entity.id
_entity.type
_entity.pdbx_description
1 polymer ?
#
loop_
_entity_poly.entity_id
_entity_poly.type
_entity_poly.pdbx_seq_one_letter_code
_entity_poly.pdbx_strand_id
1 'polypeptide(L)'
;ETHADGDPELLDDSEFYQQLLKEFFETVDPSSSEKAFYALKRMQTKKRKIVDRRASKSRKIRYNVHEKIVNFMAPQPANIPAMAPMLFEDLFGLKSQRSSSAAAS
;
A
#
# COMPACT_ATOMS: atom_id res chain seq x y z
N GLU A 1 -17.60 -38.94 -28.66
CA GLU A 1 -16.60 -38.44 -29.64
C GLU A 1 -15.29 -38.30 -28.87
N THR A 2 -14.24 -39.00 -29.27
CA THR A 2 -13.01 -39.15 -28.48
C THR A 2 -11.99 -38.07 -28.85
N HIS A 3 -11.56 -37.27 -27.87
CA HIS A 3 -10.50 -36.28 -28.03
C HIS A 3 -9.18 -36.97 -28.42
N ALA A 4 -8.73 -36.71 -29.65
CA ALA A 4 -7.60 -37.40 -30.29
C ALA A 4 -6.22 -36.79 -29.96
N ASP A 5 -6.04 -36.11 -28.81
CA ASP A 5 -4.76 -35.46 -28.45
C ASP A 5 -4.51 -35.39 -26.94
N GLY A 6 -4.91 -36.43 -26.20
CA GLY A 6 -4.70 -36.55 -24.75
C GLY A 6 -3.72 -37.66 -24.39
N ASP A 7 -2.97 -37.48 -23.31
CA ASP A 7 -2.05 -38.47 -22.72
C ASP A 7 -2.80 -39.80 -22.45
N PRO A 8 -2.35 -40.95 -22.98
CA PRO A 8 -3.03 -42.24 -22.82
C PRO A 8 -3.10 -42.74 -21.38
N GLU A 9 -2.32 -42.17 -20.44
CA GLU A 9 -2.42 -42.48 -19.01
C GLU A 9 -3.39 -41.57 -18.25
N LEU A 10 -3.91 -40.51 -18.89
CA LEU A 10 -4.82 -39.55 -18.27
C LEU A 10 -6.27 -40.03 -18.35
N LEU A 11 -6.80 -40.44 -17.21
CA LEU A 11 -8.21 -40.82 -17.07
C LEU A 11 -9.09 -39.56 -17.14
N ASP A 12 -9.96 -39.46 -18.15
CA ASP A 12 -10.97 -38.40 -18.23
C ASP A 12 -12.16 -38.73 -17.33
N ASP A 13 -12.02 -38.41 -16.05
CA ASP A 13 -13.04 -38.61 -15.02
C ASP A 13 -13.91 -37.36 -14.78
N SER A 14 -13.92 -36.43 -15.73
CA SER A 14 -14.61 -35.14 -15.62
C SER A 14 -16.09 -35.26 -15.23
N GLU A 15 -16.82 -36.20 -15.85
CA GLU A 15 -18.23 -36.46 -15.54
C GLU A 15 -18.42 -37.07 -14.14
N PHE A 16 -17.51 -37.96 -13.73
CA PHE A 16 -17.53 -38.58 -12.42
C PHE A 16 -17.23 -37.55 -11.31
N TYR A 17 -16.23 -36.69 -11.52
CA TYR A 17 -15.89 -35.59 -10.62
C TYR A 17 -17.05 -34.60 -10.46
N GLN A 18 -17.74 -34.26 -11.55
CA GLN A 18 -18.93 -33.41 -11.51
C GLN A 18 -20.07 -34.04 -10.69
N GLN A 19 -20.28 -35.35 -10.83
CA GLN A 19 -21.30 -36.08 -10.06
C GLN A 19 -20.96 -36.10 -8.57
N LEU A 20 -19.69 -36.34 -8.20
CA LEU A 20 -19.22 -36.28 -6.81
C LEU A 20 -19.37 -34.88 -6.20
N LEU A 21 -19.07 -33.83 -6.97
CA LEU A 21 -19.27 -32.45 -6.53
C LEU A 21 -20.74 -32.13 -6.32
N LYS A 22 -21.62 -32.60 -7.21
CA LYS A 22 -23.06 -32.39 -7.09
C LYS A 22 -23.62 -33.07 -5.85
N GLU A 23 -23.24 -34.33 -5.61
CA GLU A 23 -23.61 -35.07 -4.39
C GLU A 23 -23.06 -34.39 -3.12
N PHE A 24 -21.84 -33.86 -3.18
CA PHE A 24 -21.25 -33.10 -2.08
C PHE A 24 -22.05 -31.82 -1.77
N PHE A 25 -22.47 -31.06 -2.79
CA PHE A 25 -23.28 -29.85 -2.54
C PHE A 25 -24.71 -30.16 -2.11
N GLU A 26 -25.30 -31.27 -2.55
CA GLU A 26 -26.62 -31.72 -2.11
C GLU A 26 -26.61 -32.22 -0.65
N THR A 27 -25.48 -32.78 -0.18
CA THR A 27 -25.31 -33.28 1.20
C THR A 27 -24.81 -32.21 2.18
N VAL A 28 -24.14 -31.17 1.68
CA VAL A 28 -23.71 -30.03 2.49
C VAL A 28 -24.87 -29.05 2.63
N ASP A 29 -25.63 -29.19 3.72
CA ASP A 29 -26.60 -28.18 4.11
C ASP A 29 -25.86 -26.84 4.40
N PRO A 30 -26.10 -25.78 3.60
CA PRO A 30 -25.42 -24.50 3.77
C PRO A 30 -25.73 -23.84 5.11
N SER A 31 -26.77 -24.28 5.81
CA SER A 31 -27.12 -23.82 7.17
C SER A 31 -26.42 -24.61 8.29
N SER A 32 -26.02 -25.86 8.03
CA SER A 32 -25.47 -26.79 9.05
C SER A 32 -23.95 -26.92 8.98
N SER A 33 -23.32 -26.66 7.82
CA SER A 33 -21.87 -26.78 7.72
C SER A 33 -21.17 -25.60 8.43
N GLU A 34 -20.52 -25.89 9.56
CA GLU A 34 -19.68 -24.92 10.27
C GLU A 34 -18.69 -24.23 9.31
N LYS A 35 -18.19 -24.95 8.30
CA LYS A 35 -17.29 -24.43 7.27
C LYS A 35 -17.93 -23.33 6.41
N ALA A 36 -19.18 -23.48 5.97
CA ALA A 36 -19.88 -22.42 5.24
C ALA A 36 -20.14 -21.20 6.14
N PHE A 37 -20.52 -21.44 7.40
CA PHE A 37 -20.68 -20.37 8.39
C PHE A 37 -19.35 -19.61 8.66
N TYR A 38 -18.23 -20.33 8.81
CA TYR A 38 -16.90 -19.74 8.96
C TYR A 38 -16.43 -18.99 7.71
N ALA A 39 -16.73 -19.51 6.52
CA ALA A 39 -16.44 -18.83 5.26
C ALA A 39 -17.22 -17.50 5.19
N LEU A 40 -18.52 -17.52 5.47
CA LEU A 40 -19.36 -16.33 5.47
C LEU A 40 -18.89 -15.31 6.53
N LYS A 41 -18.52 -15.76 7.73
CA LYS A 41 -17.98 -14.92 8.80
C LYS A 41 -16.59 -14.32 8.47
N ARG A 42 -15.79 -14.99 7.64
CA ARG A 42 -14.50 -14.46 7.14
C ARG A 42 -14.69 -13.45 6.01
N MET A 43 -15.73 -13.61 5.20
CA MET A 43 -16.09 -12.66 4.14
C MET A 43 -16.70 -11.35 4.69
N GLN A 44 -17.19 -11.36 5.92
CA GLN A 44 -17.61 -10.13 6.60
C GLN A 44 -16.40 -9.23 6.90
N THR A 45 -16.35 -8.07 6.24
CA THR A 45 -15.33 -7.05 6.49
C THR A 45 -15.49 -6.50 7.91
N LYS A 46 -14.58 -6.91 8.80
CA LYS A 46 -14.55 -6.37 10.16
C LYS A 46 -14.19 -4.88 10.07
N LYS A 47 -15.11 -4.01 10.51
CA LYS A 47 -14.84 -2.57 10.64
C LYS A 47 -13.69 -2.38 11.63
N ARG A 48 -12.49 -2.12 11.10
CA ARG A 48 -11.29 -1.85 11.91
C ARG A 48 -11.39 -0.41 12.40
N LYS A 49 -11.07 -0.18 13.67
CA LYS A 49 -10.94 1.18 14.21
C LYS A 49 -9.91 1.94 13.37
N ILE A 50 -10.23 3.18 13.01
CA ILE A 50 -9.27 4.08 12.38
C ILE A 50 -8.23 4.42 13.45
N VAL A 51 -7.04 3.85 13.30
CA VAL A 51 -5.91 4.07 14.22
C VAL A 51 -4.80 4.76 13.44
N ASP A 52 -4.19 5.77 14.04
CA ASP A 52 -2.96 6.38 13.52
C ASP A 52 -1.83 5.33 13.55
N ARG A 53 -1.68 4.59 12.44
CA ARG A 53 -0.68 3.51 12.30
C ARG A 53 0.76 4.05 12.42
N ARG A 54 0.96 5.36 12.21
CA ARG A 54 2.23 6.06 12.37
C ARG A 54 2.49 6.51 13.82
N ALA A 55 1.49 6.50 14.70
CA ALA A 55 1.66 6.88 16.11
C ALA A 55 2.43 5.85 16.96
N SER A 56 2.66 4.63 16.46
CA SER A 56 3.43 3.61 17.16
C SER A 56 4.93 3.94 17.20
N LYS A 57 5.64 3.52 18.27
CA LYS A 57 7.10 3.47 18.46
C LYS A 57 7.90 4.46 17.59
N SER A 58 7.92 5.73 18.00
CA SER A 58 8.76 6.80 17.42
C SER A 58 8.63 7.04 15.91
N ARG A 59 7.60 6.49 15.24
CA ARG A 59 7.33 6.75 13.81
C ARG A 59 6.65 8.09 13.53
N LYS A 60 6.19 8.75 14.59
CA LYS A 60 5.64 10.11 14.56
C LYS A 60 6.65 11.06 15.18
N ILE A 61 7.05 12.10 14.44
CA ILE A 61 7.89 13.18 14.95
C ILE A 61 7.10 13.91 16.05
N ARG A 62 7.71 14.05 17.22
CA ARG A 62 7.17 14.78 18.36
C ARG A 62 8.14 15.90 18.71
N TYR A 63 7.63 17.12 18.76
CA TYR A 63 8.41 18.30 19.12
C TYR A 63 8.49 18.41 20.65
N ASN A 64 9.27 17.53 21.26
CA ASN A 64 9.59 17.58 22.69
C ASN A 64 11.04 18.03 22.88
N VAL A 65 11.27 18.90 23.86
CA VAL A 65 12.63 19.29 24.23
C VAL A 65 13.24 18.18 25.09
N HIS A 66 14.44 17.72 24.73
CA HIS A 66 15.17 16.70 25.47
C HIS A 66 16.36 17.35 26.20
N GLU A 67 16.26 17.49 27.53
CA GLU A 67 17.23 18.25 28.36
C GLU A 67 18.69 17.85 28.13
N LYS A 68 18.97 16.54 27.96
CA LYS A 68 20.34 16.02 27.78
C LYS A 68 21.02 16.45 26.48
N ILE A 69 20.27 16.85 25.45
CA ILE A 69 20.81 17.28 24.15
C ILE A 69 20.70 18.79 23.94
N VAL A 70 20.09 19.52 24.89
CA VAL A 70 20.08 20.98 24.87
C VAL A 70 21.52 21.47 25.03
N ASN A 71 21.93 22.43 24.19
CA ASN A 71 23.28 23.01 24.18
C ASN A 71 24.42 21.98 24.01
N PHE A 72 24.16 20.84 23.36
CA PHE A 72 25.17 19.79 23.15
C PHE A 72 26.37 20.27 22.31
N MET A 73 26.15 21.20 21.38
CA MET A 73 27.19 21.81 20.55
C MET A 73 26.94 23.32 20.38
N ALA A 74 28.02 24.09 20.30
CA ALA A 74 27.93 25.51 19.93
C ALA A 74 27.63 25.66 18.43
N PRO A 75 26.87 26.70 18.03
CA PRO A 75 26.61 26.95 16.62
C PRO A 75 27.92 27.29 15.89
N GLN A 76 28.17 26.61 14.77
CA GLN A 76 29.29 26.91 13.89
C GLN A 76 28.80 27.72 12.69
N PRO A 77 29.46 28.82 12.31
CA PRO A 77 29.08 29.59 11.15
C PRO A 77 29.26 28.76 9.89
N ALA A 78 28.20 28.65 9.08
CA ALA A 78 28.31 28.05 7.76
C ALA A 78 29.08 29.00 6.83
N ASN A 79 30.10 28.50 6.14
CA ASN A 79 30.77 29.24 5.08
C ASN A 79 29.94 29.12 3.79
N ILE A 80 28.93 30.00 3.67
CA ILE A 80 28.04 30.04 2.52
C ILE A 80 28.61 31.05 1.51
N PRO A 81 28.94 30.64 0.27
CA PRO A 81 29.40 31.56 -0.77
C PRO A 81 28.35 32.63 -1.06
N ALA A 82 28.79 33.86 -1.37
CA ALA A 82 27.89 34.97 -1.72
C ALA A 82 26.98 34.67 -2.93
N MET A 83 27.41 33.77 -3.82
CA MET A 83 26.65 33.35 -5.00
C MET A 83 25.56 32.30 -4.69
N ALA A 84 25.55 31.70 -3.50
CA ALA A 84 24.64 30.62 -3.16
C ALA A 84 23.15 30.96 -3.33
N PRO A 85 22.66 32.16 -2.94
CA PRO A 85 21.26 32.54 -3.16
C PRO A 85 20.89 32.52 -4.64
N MET A 86 21.74 33.08 -5.51
CA MET A 86 21.52 33.08 -6.96
C MET A 86 21.53 31.66 -7.53
N LEU A 87 22.43 30.80 -7.05
CA LEU A 87 22.49 29.41 -7.48
C LEU A 87 21.26 28.60 -7.08
N PHE A 88 20.73 28.78 -5.85
CA PHE A 88 19.53 28.06 -5.39
C PHE A 88 18.27 28.49 -6.14
N GLU A 89 18.25 29.75 -6.53
CA GLU A 89 17.18 30.36 -7.30
C GLU A 89 17.04 29.77 -8.71
N ASP A 90 18.16 29.45 -9.35
CA ASP A 90 18.21 28.93 -10.72
C ASP A 90 18.51 27.43 -10.80
N LEU A 91 18.64 26.75 -9.65
CA LEU A 91 19.08 25.35 -9.53
C LEU A 91 18.28 24.37 -10.40
N PHE A 92 16.97 24.64 -10.56
CA PHE A 92 16.05 23.81 -11.35
C PHE A 92 15.47 24.53 -12.58
N GLY A 93 16.06 25.67 -12.99
CA GLY A 93 15.66 26.37 -14.21
C GLY A 93 14.29 27.05 -14.16
N LEU A 94 13.72 27.27 -12.97
CA LEU A 94 12.36 27.80 -12.79
C LEU A 94 12.21 29.29 -13.15
N LYS A 95 13.31 30.01 -13.43
CA LYS A 95 13.29 31.46 -13.70
C LYS A 95 13.30 31.88 -15.17
N SER A 96 13.01 30.97 -16.11
CA SER A 96 12.91 31.34 -17.55
C SER A 96 11.59 32.02 -17.94
N GLN A 97 10.68 32.33 -17.01
CA GLN A 97 9.38 32.97 -17.32
C GLN A 97 8.98 34.02 -16.26
N ARG A 98 9.79 35.07 -16.09
CA ARG A 98 9.22 36.38 -15.79
C ARG A 98 9.36 37.23 -17.05
N SER A 99 8.48 36.93 -18.01
CA SER A 99 8.31 37.75 -19.19
C SER A 99 7.92 39.17 -18.76
N SER A 100 8.51 40.12 -19.46
CA SER A 100 8.28 41.55 -19.44
C SER A 100 6.80 41.93 -19.61
N SER A 101 6.02 41.95 -18.53
CA SER A 101 4.62 42.44 -18.54
C SER A 101 4.32 43.47 -17.45
N ALA A 102 5.28 44.35 -17.14
CA ALA A 102 5.07 45.48 -16.23
C ALA A 102 5.60 46.81 -16.81
N ALA A 103 5.44 47.01 -18.12
CA ALA A 103 5.76 48.28 -18.80
C ALA A 103 4.61 48.76 -19.71
N ALA A 104 3.37 48.53 -19.29
CA ALA A 104 2.19 49.11 -19.92
C ALA A 104 1.08 49.34 -18.88
N SER A 105 1.18 50.45 -18.14
CA SER A 105 0.07 51.18 -17.50
C SER A 105 0.59 52.55 -17.11
#